data_AF-A0A2D7C7P0-F1
#
_entry.id   AF-A0A2D7C7P0-F1
#
_cell.length_a   1.000
_cell.length_b   1.000
_cell.length_c   1.000
_cell.angle_alpha   90.00
_cell.angle_beta   90.00
_cell.angle_gamma   90.00
#
_symmetry.space_group_name_H-M   'P 1'
#
loop_
_entity.id
_entity.type
_entity.pdbx_description
1 polymer ?
#
loop_
_entity_poly.entity_id
_entity_poly.type
_entity_poly.pdbx_seq_one_letter_code
_entity_poly.pdbx_strand_id
1 'polypeptide(L)'
;MTLSISTFKNFERLDLNNSGDDVVIIDIKDILKLSNSDEIFIDGEENDSVQIQNLNLATKEADFMECNTTYTHYSYNQSNLYIEESIILSSI
;
A
#
# COMPACT_ATOMS: atom_id res chain seq x y z
N MET A 1 17.25 -17.86 0.21
CA MET A 1 17.89 -16.57 -0.14
C MET A 1 17.11 -15.51 0.61
N THR A 2 17.72 -14.79 1.54
CA THR A 2 17.07 -13.70 2.26
C THR A 2 17.60 -12.41 1.66
N LEU A 3 16.73 -11.63 1.03
CA LEU A 3 17.09 -10.33 0.49
C LEU A 3 17.11 -9.32 1.64
N SER A 4 18.18 -8.55 1.79
CA SER A 4 18.28 -7.56 2.87
C SER A 4 17.35 -6.38 2.64
N ILE A 5 16.76 -5.85 3.71
CA ILE A 5 15.86 -4.68 3.68
C ILE A 5 16.47 -3.46 2.96
N SER A 6 17.79 -3.25 3.03
CA SER A 6 18.46 -2.14 2.33
C SER A 6 18.50 -2.28 0.80
N THR A 7 18.03 -3.39 0.26
CA THR A 7 18.04 -3.70 -1.18
C THR A 7 16.79 -3.19 -1.89
N PHE A 8 15.70 -2.93 -1.15
CA PHE A 8 14.40 -2.56 -1.73
C PHE A 8 14.08 -1.10 -1.46
N LYS A 9 14.11 -0.30 -2.53
CA LYS A 9 13.83 1.15 -2.55
C LYS A 9 13.33 1.54 -3.94
N ASN A 10 12.71 2.71 -4.06
CA ASN A 10 12.09 3.19 -5.30
C ASN A 10 10.96 2.25 -5.76
N PHE A 11 10.10 1.86 -4.81
CA PHE A 11 8.82 1.24 -5.12
C PHE A 11 7.75 2.31 -5.04
N GLU A 12 7.14 2.61 -6.17
CA GLU A 12 6.00 3.50 -6.25
C GLU A 12 4.68 2.73 -6.42
N ARG A 13 4.73 1.47 -6.87
CA ARG A 13 3.54 0.67 -7.18
C ARG A 13 3.75 -0.81 -6.87
N LEU A 14 2.78 -1.41 -6.19
CA LEU A 14 2.64 -2.85 -5.95
C LEU A 14 1.39 -3.31 -6.70
N ASP A 15 1.59 -4.07 -7.76
CA ASP A 15 0.51 -4.56 -8.63
C ASP A 15 0.17 -6.01 -8.27
N LEU A 16 -1.05 -6.23 -7.78
CA LEU A 16 -1.60 -7.54 -7.46
C LEU A 16 -2.51 -8.08 -8.56
N ASN A 17 -2.81 -7.30 -9.60
CA ASN A 17 -3.77 -7.68 -10.64
C ASN A 17 -3.35 -8.98 -11.36
N ASN A 18 -3.96 -10.08 -10.96
CA ASN A 18 -3.83 -11.38 -11.60
C ASN A 18 -5.03 -12.27 -11.28
N SER A 19 -4.98 -13.53 -11.71
CA SER A 19 -6.11 -14.46 -11.54
C SER A 19 -6.21 -15.13 -10.16
N GLY A 20 -5.30 -14.82 -9.23
CA GLY A 20 -5.22 -15.41 -7.90
C GLY A 20 -5.63 -14.43 -6.81
N ASP A 21 -5.84 -14.96 -5.61
CA ASP A 21 -6.12 -14.15 -4.42
C ASP A 21 -4.80 -13.85 -3.71
N ASP A 22 -4.30 -12.63 -3.85
CA ASP A 22 -3.00 -12.23 -3.31
C ASP A 22 -3.10 -11.49 -1.97
N VAL A 23 -2.02 -11.59 -1.20
CA VAL A 23 -1.93 -10.98 0.13
C VAL A 23 -0.64 -10.19 0.25
N VAL A 24 -0.79 -8.89 0.53
CA VAL A 24 0.32 -8.01 0.94
C VAL A 24 0.22 -7.73 2.42
N ILE A 25 1.31 -7.96 3.13
CA ILE A 25 1.47 -7.53 4.52
C ILE A 25 2.52 -6.42 4.54
N ILE A 26 2.14 -5.25 5.03
CA ILE A 26 3.01 -4.07 5.07
C ILE A 26 2.92 -3.36 6.42
N ASP A 27 4.04 -2.90 6.98
CA ASP A 27 4.03 -1.93 8.08
C ASP A 27 3.91 -0.53 7.50
N ILE A 28 3.02 0.31 8.05
CA ILE A 28 2.89 1.70 7.60
C ILE A 28 4.24 2.46 7.62
N LYS A 29 5.16 2.08 8.51
CA LYS A 29 6.50 2.69 8.61
C LYS A 29 7.40 2.33 7.44
N ASP A 30 7.09 1.27 6.69
CA ASP A 30 7.89 0.83 5.56
C ASP A 30 7.65 1.67 4.31
N ILE A 31 6.54 2.41 4.23
CA ILE A 31 6.28 3.35 3.12
C ILE A 31 7.43 4.35 2.96
N LEU A 32 7.92 4.92 4.07
CA LEU A 32 9.07 5.84 4.14
C LEU A 32 10.38 5.23 3.65
N LYS A 33 10.50 3.89 3.70
CA LYS A 33 11.72 3.18 3.32
C LYS A 33 11.67 2.70 1.87
N LEU A 34 10.47 2.36 1.41
CA LEU A 34 10.22 1.74 0.11
C LEU A 34 10.07 2.80 -0.99
N SER A 35 9.41 3.92 -0.73
CA SER A 35 9.17 4.96 -1.74
C SER A 35 10.33 5.94 -1.86
N ASN A 36 10.50 6.49 -3.06
CA ASN A 36 11.38 7.61 -3.34
C ASN A 36 10.61 8.93 -3.56
N SER A 37 9.31 8.85 -3.88
CA SER A 37 8.41 10.00 -4.05
C SER A 37 7.52 10.25 -2.83
N ASP A 38 7.75 9.51 -1.74
CA ASP A 38 6.86 9.47 -0.57
C ASP A 38 5.46 8.95 -0.89
N GLU A 39 5.28 8.22 -1.98
CA GLU A 39 4.00 7.65 -2.42
C GLU A 39 4.16 6.17 -2.77
N ILE A 40 3.21 5.34 -2.34
CA ILE A 40 3.07 3.94 -2.75
C ILE A 40 1.62 3.68 -3.13
N PHE A 41 1.43 3.10 -4.30
CA PHE A 41 0.15 2.59 -4.78
C PHE A 41 0.12 1.07 -4.64
N ILE A 42 -1.02 0.53 -4.21
CA ILE A 42 -1.32 -0.90 -4.24
C ILE A 42 -2.58 -1.08 -5.07
N ASP A 43 -2.44 -1.81 -6.19
CA ASP A 43 -3.52 -2.12 -7.12
C ASP A 43 -3.88 -3.59 -7.02
N GLY A 44 -5.14 -3.91 -7.30
CA GLY A 44 -5.62 -5.27 -7.19
C GLY A 44 -7.13 -5.39 -7.36
N GLU A 45 -7.62 -6.61 -7.20
CA GLU A 45 -9.00 -6.98 -7.46
C GLU A 45 -9.76 -7.34 -6.16
N GLU A 46 -11.06 -7.63 -6.28
CA GLU A 46 -12.02 -7.73 -5.16
C GLU A 46 -11.72 -8.85 -4.13
N ASN A 47 -10.76 -9.73 -4.40
CA ASN A 47 -10.33 -10.82 -3.50
C ASN A 47 -8.91 -10.65 -2.96
N ASP A 48 -8.17 -9.66 -3.45
CA ASP A 48 -6.86 -9.35 -2.91
C ASP A 48 -7.01 -8.74 -1.52
N SER A 49 -5.97 -8.89 -0.70
CA SER A 49 -5.98 -8.30 0.64
C SER A 49 -4.69 -7.60 1.01
N VAL A 50 -4.86 -6.46 1.67
CA VAL A 50 -3.76 -5.73 2.30
C VAL A 50 -3.95 -5.76 3.81
N GLN A 51 -2.95 -6.27 4.51
CA GLN A 51 -2.88 -6.29 5.96
C GLN A 51 -1.84 -5.25 6.42
N ILE A 52 -2.29 -4.22 7.11
CA ILE A 52 -1.42 -3.12 7.54
C ILE A 52 -1.10 -3.24 9.03
N GLN A 53 0.19 -3.35 9.33
CA GLN A 53 0.70 -3.24 10.69
C GLN A 53 0.85 -1.77 11.08
N ASN A 54 0.54 -1.46 12.35
CA ASN A 54 0.66 -0.11 12.92
C ASN A 54 -0.16 0.97 12.18
N LEU A 55 -1.27 0.59 11.53
CA LEU A 55 -2.14 1.52 10.80
C LEU A 55 -2.64 2.69 11.66
N ASN A 56 -2.78 2.48 12.97
CA ASN A 56 -3.17 3.49 13.94
C ASN A 56 -2.19 4.67 14.07
N LEU A 57 -0.98 4.58 13.49
CA LEU A 57 -0.03 5.68 13.41
C LEU A 57 -0.27 6.58 12.19
N ALA A 58 -1.05 6.11 11.22
CA ALA A 58 -1.43 6.84 10.02
C ALA A 58 -2.72 7.63 10.23
N THR A 59 -2.90 8.68 9.43
CA THR A 59 -4.19 9.36 9.27
C THR A 59 -4.88 8.81 8.03
N LYS A 60 -6.15 8.40 8.15
CA LYS A 60 -6.98 8.16 6.97
C LYS A 60 -7.39 9.53 6.41
N GLU A 61 -6.99 9.78 5.17
CA GLU A 61 -7.33 11.00 4.44
C GLU A 61 -8.58 10.78 3.58
N ALA A 62 -8.97 11.81 2.82
CA ALA A 62 -10.01 11.65 1.81
C ALA A 62 -9.55 10.65 0.74
N ASP A 63 -10.49 9.85 0.22
CA ASP A 63 -10.18 8.92 -0.85
C ASP A 63 -9.64 9.66 -2.09
N PHE A 64 -8.64 9.06 -2.73
CA PHE A 64 -7.94 9.63 -3.87
C PHE A 64 -8.44 8.98 -5.15
N MET A 65 -8.56 9.76 -6.24
CA MET A 65 -9.01 9.25 -7.53
C MET A 65 -7.97 9.53 -8.61
N GLU A 66 -7.53 8.46 -9.28
CA GLU A 66 -6.61 8.52 -10.41
C GLU A 66 -7.11 7.58 -11.51
N CYS A 67 -7.13 8.05 -12.77
CA CYS A 67 -7.46 7.22 -13.93
C CYS A 67 -8.79 6.42 -13.85
N ASN A 68 -9.80 6.94 -13.15
CA ASN A 68 -11.09 6.30 -12.85
C ASN A 68 -11.02 5.15 -11.82
N THR A 69 -9.92 5.03 -11.10
CA THR A 69 -9.77 4.14 -9.96
C THR A 69 -9.80 4.97 -8.67
N THR A 70 -10.56 4.49 -7.68
CA THR A 70 -10.62 5.08 -6.34
C THR A 70 -9.67 4.35 -5.41
N TYR A 71 -8.94 5.08 -4.59
CA TYR A 71 -8.00 4.56 -3.61
C TYR A 71 -8.35 5.06 -2.21
N THR A 72 -8.35 4.13 -1.24
CA THR A 72 -8.26 4.49 0.16
C THR A 72 -6.88 5.09 0.42
N HIS A 73 -6.84 6.29 1.00
CA HIS A 73 -5.60 7.04 1.23
C HIS A 73 -5.24 7.09 2.72
N TYR A 74 -4.02 6.65 3.04
CA TYR A 74 -3.41 6.82 4.36
C TYR A 74 -2.14 7.67 4.27
N SER A 75 -1.99 8.62 5.18
CA SER A 75 -0.78 9.44 5.31
C SER A 75 -0.02 9.14 6.61
N TYR A 76 1.29 8.98 6.51
CA TYR A 76 2.21 8.80 7.64
C TYR A 76 3.51 9.58 7.40
N ASN A 77 3.80 10.57 8.25
CA ASN A 77 5.02 11.38 8.20
C ASN A 77 5.34 11.95 6.79
N GLN A 78 4.33 12.49 6.10
CA GLN A 78 4.41 13.04 4.74
C GLN A 78 4.47 11.99 3.62
N SER A 79 4.61 10.70 3.94
CA SER A 79 4.41 9.63 2.97
C SER A 79 2.96 9.17 2.89
N ASN A 80 2.57 8.70 1.72
CA ASN A 80 1.21 8.34 1.37
C ASN A 80 1.16 6.90 0.86
N LEU A 81 0.14 6.18 1.33
CA LEU A 81 -0.24 4.86 0.83
C LEU A 81 -1.63 4.96 0.23
N TYR A 82 -1.72 4.54 -1.02
CA TYR A 82 -2.95 4.47 -1.80
C TYR A 82 -3.26 3.01 -2.06
N ILE A 83 -4.43 2.55 -1.65
CA ILE A 83 -4.86 1.16 -1.80
C ILE A 83 -6.16 1.19 -2.59
N GLU A 84 -6.18 0.50 -3.73
CA GLU A 84 -7.37 0.43 -4.57
C GLU A 84 -8.59 -0.04 -3.75
N GLU A 85 -9.73 0.63 -3.92
CA GLU A 85 -10.92 0.46 -3.08
C GLU A 85 -11.53 -0.96 -3.17
N SER A 86 -11.29 -1.68 -4.28
CA SER A 86 -11.70 -3.08 -4.47
C SER A 86 -11.05 -4.04 -3.47
N ILE A 87 -9.82 -3.72 -3.00
CA ILE A 87 -9.00 -4.60 -2.17
C ILE A 87 -9.57 -4.70 -0.75
N ILE A 88 -9.54 -5.90 -0.18
CA ILE A 88 -9.94 -6.15 1.20
C ILE A 88 -8.86 -5.60 2.16
N LEU A 89 -9.21 -4.55 2.90
CA LEU A 89 -8.31 -3.94 3.87
C LEU A 89 -8.51 -4.48 5.29
N SER A 90 -7.41 -4.83 5.97
CA SER A 90 -7.43 -5.14 7.40
C SER A 90 -6.24 -4.53 8.14
N SER A 91 -6.45 -4.18 9.41
CA SER A 91 -5.37 -3.78 10.32
C SER A 91 -5.02 -4.95 11.23
N ILE A 92 -3.73 -5.23 11.38
CA ILE A 92 -3.20 -6.32 12.21
C ILE A 92 -2.15 -5.85 13.22
#